data_AF-A0A9N8LTN3-F1
#
_entry.id   AF-A0A9N8LTN3-F1
#
_cell.length_a   1.000
_cell.length_b   1.000
_cell.length_c   1.000
_cell.angle_alpha   90.00
_cell.angle_beta   90.00
_cell.angle_gamma   90.00
#
_symmetry.space_group_name_H-M   'P 1'
#
loop_
_entity.id
_entity.type
_entity.pdbx_description
1 polymer ?
#
loop_
_entity_poly.entity_id
_entity_poly.type
_entity_poly.pdbx_seq_one_letter_code
_entity_poly.pdbx_strand_id
1 'polypeptide(L)'
;MHNLDLGLCKHFWMQTLVDGDLVDSKNLSLCKSILQETTYPTGITRISPDLGSTSGGTPTAAGWSILSRYIMPVLLASSWSVHLHNSEQKMFHSTKKKMVKQGLLAAAASSAANPAIASTSASEPTPTTSDSSQFPTNAQSSAPLDKSRKGKGKAKQKDDKEPKKDKEPEYTKAVSLVTMLEASLVLALACRLAHARIIDETRINLLHRSLVAFATLIASEIESTWIPYNFHIALHIADHIRRHGPAWAFWSYPQERSYGLMKRIRTNKHRGGELEHTMHTRSEDRHRIKAILESTPVTPLSRILRDSIGSEEITKIPAPAHGESQGREESEGTDSDEVGSDNDEPQECMVTLSIADLRRICALANRDRDSGQALFVPIINYSGTSPQLVLDTQAYFVPKLSVGEFTLRPRSKRHGPRSDPSACFVSTATGPRLAQFHSVLRLPYFDERMREQHKRYAVVRVLDVVAWPNGPGFSSSTWNELGYLAAQPSSGVRTILDIDSVLGPAIVLPGSHMFSGRDGVVATMVQTTR
;
A
#
# COMPACT_ATOMS: atom_id res chain seq x y z
N MET A 1 6.29 -10.61 5.90
CA MET A 1 6.20 -9.39 5.06
C MET A 1 7.11 -8.26 5.53
N HIS A 2 7.25 -7.99 6.83
CA HIS A 2 8.22 -7.01 7.33
C HIS A 2 9.65 -7.19 6.85
N ASN A 3 10.15 -8.44 6.79
CA ASN A 3 11.49 -8.67 6.26
C ASN A 3 11.61 -8.25 4.78
N LEU A 4 10.56 -8.45 3.97
CA LEU A 4 10.54 -7.99 2.59
C LEU A 4 10.53 -6.46 2.53
N ASP A 5 9.55 -5.83 3.19
CA ASP A 5 9.29 -4.40 3.06
C ASP A 5 10.33 -3.53 3.82
N LEU A 6 10.63 -3.86 5.08
CA LEU A 6 11.62 -3.14 5.92
C LEU A 6 13.03 -3.70 5.82
N GLY A 7 13.20 -4.97 5.45
CA GLY A 7 14.51 -5.59 5.33
C GLY A 7 15.12 -5.43 3.94
N LEU A 8 14.37 -5.72 2.87
CA LEU A 8 14.87 -5.62 1.50
C LEU A 8 14.56 -4.24 0.89
N CYS A 9 13.29 -3.85 0.80
CA CYS A 9 12.90 -2.65 0.07
C CYS A 9 13.48 -1.38 0.70
N LYS A 10 13.38 -1.24 2.03
CA LYS A 10 14.03 -0.15 2.76
C LYS A 10 15.56 -0.17 2.60
N HIS A 11 16.20 -1.34 2.63
CA HIS A 11 17.66 -1.42 2.45
C HIS A 11 18.07 -1.00 1.04
N PHE A 12 17.36 -1.45 0.03
CA PHE A 12 17.61 -1.07 -1.35
C PHE A 12 17.48 0.45 -1.52
N TRP A 13 16.34 1.03 -1.14
CA TRP A 13 16.15 2.47 -1.27
C TRP A 13 17.11 3.30 -0.40
N MET A 14 17.10 3.09 0.92
CA MET A 14 17.86 3.96 1.82
C MET A 14 19.36 3.68 1.72
N GLN A 15 19.78 2.42 1.87
CA GLN A 15 21.20 2.14 2.02
C GLN A 15 21.93 2.01 0.68
N THR A 16 21.24 1.52 -0.34
CA THR A 16 21.88 1.27 -1.65
C THR A 16 21.74 2.48 -2.56
N LEU A 17 20.54 3.04 -2.65
CA LEU A 17 20.26 4.13 -3.59
C LEU A 17 20.59 5.51 -3.01
N VAL A 18 20.15 5.81 -1.79
CA VAL A 18 20.35 7.14 -1.17
C VAL A 18 21.70 7.26 -0.46
N ASP A 19 21.97 6.46 0.56
CA ASP A 19 23.26 6.46 1.29
C ASP A 19 24.43 6.11 0.35
N GLY A 20 24.15 5.36 -0.73
CA GLY A 20 25.11 4.95 -1.74
C GLY A 20 25.40 5.98 -2.83
N ASP A 21 24.75 7.15 -2.78
CA ASP A 21 24.85 8.26 -3.74
C ASP A 21 24.47 7.92 -5.21
N LEU A 22 23.77 6.80 -5.42
CA LEU A 22 23.21 6.46 -6.73
C LEU A 22 22.05 7.41 -7.09
N VAL A 23 21.23 7.75 -6.11
CA VAL A 23 20.24 8.83 -6.16
C VAL A 23 20.81 10.02 -5.39
N ASP A 24 21.48 10.92 -6.13
CA ASP A 24 22.05 12.14 -5.57
C ASP A 24 20.97 13.14 -5.10
N SER A 25 21.38 14.24 -4.50
CA SER A 25 20.47 15.27 -3.97
C SER A 25 19.54 15.89 -5.02
N LYS A 26 19.98 16.00 -6.28
CA LYS A 26 19.16 16.52 -7.39
C LYS A 26 18.11 15.51 -7.83
N ASN A 27 18.50 14.24 -7.94
CA ASN A 27 17.59 13.15 -8.28
C ASN A 27 16.61 12.86 -7.14
N LEU A 28 17.03 13.05 -5.89
CA LEU A 28 16.17 12.95 -4.73
C LEU A 28 15.12 14.07 -4.72
N SER A 29 15.52 15.33 -4.98
CA SER A 29 14.56 16.45 -5.06
C SER A 29 13.55 16.26 -6.19
N LEU A 30 13.98 15.66 -7.31
CA LEU A 30 13.07 15.26 -8.37
C LEU A 30 12.08 14.17 -7.91
N CYS A 31 12.55 13.14 -7.22
CA CYS A 31 11.68 12.11 -6.64
C CYS A 31 10.64 12.74 -5.70
N LYS A 32 11.02 13.76 -4.92
CA LYS A 32 10.08 14.50 -4.08
C LYS A 32 8.99 15.19 -4.91
N SER A 33 9.37 15.90 -5.98
CA SER A 33 8.41 16.55 -6.88
C SER A 33 7.41 15.55 -7.45
N ILE A 34 7.90 14.42 -7.95
CA ILE A 34 7.06 13.34 -8.49
C ILE A 34 6.10 12.81 -7.42
N LEU A 35 6.57 12.61 -6.19
CA LEU A 35 5.74 12.15 -5.08
C LEU A 35 4.68 13.19 -4.66
N GLN A 36 4.96 14.49 -4.76
CA GLN A 36 4.00 15.56 -4.49
C GLN A 36 2.85 15.57 -5.51
N GLU A 37 3.15 15.29 -6.78
CA GLU A 37 2.17 15.24 -7.86
C GLU A 37 1.46 13.89 -7.98
N THR A 38 2.02 12.83 -7.41
CA THR A 38 1.43 11.48 -7.44
C THR A 38 0.07 11.48 -6.74
N THR A 39 -0.95 10.97 -7.43
CA THR A 39 -2.29 10.78 -6.88
C THR A 39 -2.56 9.32 -6.53
N TYR A 40 -3.30 9.13 -5.45
CA TYR A 40 -3.62 7.81 -4.88
C TYR A 40 -5.13 7.60 -4.82
N PRO A 41 -5.61 6.37 -4.99
CA PRO A 41 -6.99 6.07 -4.71
C PRO A 41 -7.26 6.10 -3.20
N THR A 42 -8.53 6.27 -2.83
CA THR A 42 -8.95 6.33 -1.44
C THR A 42 -8.61 5.02 -0.70
N GLY A 43 -8.09 5.14 0.52
CA GLY A 43 -7.76 3.99 1.37
C GLY A 43 -6.34 3.43 1.19
N ILE A 44 -5.55 3.93 0.23
CA ILE A 44 -4.14 3.56 0.08
C ILE A 44 -3.23 4.47 0.91
N THR A 45 -2.22 3.86 1.55
CA THR A 45 -1.17 4.58 2.27
C THR A 45 -0.37 5.44 1.29
N ARG A 46 -0.47 6.77 1.44
CA ARG A 46 0.30 7.73 0.67
C ARG A 46 1.75 7.73 1.12
N ILE A 47 2.68 7.86 0.17
CA ILE A 47 4.10 8.01 0.50
C ILE A 47 4.37 9.47 0.85
N SER A 48 5.14 9.73 1.91
CA SER A 48 5.58 11.08 2.24
C SER A 48 6.43 11.64 1.10
N PRO A 49 6.19 12.87 0.62
CA PRO A 49 7.05 13.50 -0.37
C PRO A 49 8.48 13.73 0.13
N ASP A 50 8.68 13.74 1.45
CA ASP A 50 9.99 13.92 2.07
C ASP A 50 10.79 12.62 2.25
N LEU A 51 10.42 11.57 1.52
CA LEU A 51 11.12 10.29 1.49
C LEU A 51 12.62 10.48 1.24
N GLY A 52 13.45 9.86 2.08
CA GLY A 52 14.91 9.90 1.96
C GLY A 52 15.58 11.15 2.54
N SER A 53 14.80 12.14 3.02
CA SER A 53 15.36 13.22 3.82
C SER A 53 15.56 12.82 5.28
N THR A 54 16.53 13.44 5.95
CA THR A 54 16.81 13.22 7.38
C THR A 54 15.65 13.66 8.28
N SER A 55 14.82 14.60 7.82
CA SER A 55 13.67 15.15 8.57
C SER A 55 12.32 14.49 8.25
N GLY A 56 12.19 13.76 7.14
CA GLY A 56 10.90 13.26 6.63
C GLY A 56 10.35 12.01 7.33
N GLY A 57 11.08 11.46 8.31
CA GLY A 57 10.77 10.18 8.93
C GLY A 57 10.97 8.98 8.00
N THR A 58 11.00 7.78 8.57
CA THR A 58 11.03 6.54 7.76
C THR A 58 9.59 6.06 7.51
N PRO A 59 9.22 5.70 6.27
CA PRO A 59 7.92 5.09 6.01
C PRO A 59 7.66 3.87 6.88
N THR A 60 6.39 3.65 7.21
CA THR A 60 5.94 2.40 7.84
C THR A 60 6.11 1.23 6.88
N ALA A 61 6.01 -0.01 7.37
CA ALA A 61 6.10 -1.20 6.51
C ALA A 61 5.03 -1.19 5.39
N ALA A 62 3.82 -0.69 5.68
CA ALA A 62 2.79 -0.45 4.67
C ALA A 62 3.20 0.60 3.62
N GLY A 63 3.86 1.68 4.04
CA GLY A 63 4.43 2.68 3.13
C GLY A 63 5.52 2.08 2.23
N TRP A 64 6.46 1.32 2.80
CA TRP A 64 7.49 0.62 2.03
C TRP A 64 6.90 -0.36 1.02
N SER A 65 5.84 -1.06 1.42
CA SER A 65 5.10 -1.98 0.56
C SER A 65 4.45 -1.28 -0.63
N ILE A 66 3.85 -0.09 -0.45
CA ILE A 66 3.29 0.68 -1.57
C ILE A 66 4.40 1.22 -2.47
N LEU A 67 5.47 1.74 -1.86
CA LEU A 67 6.61 2.27 -2.59
C LEU A 67 7.25 1.19 -3.48
N SER A 68 7.61 0.04 -2.92
CA SER A 68 8.32 -1.03 -3.63
C SER A 68 7.46 -1.67 -4.72
N ARG A 69 6.16 -1.90 -4.46
CA ARG A 69 5.28 -2.51 -5.44
C ARG A 69 4.97 -1.59 -6.61
N TYR A 70 4.72 -0.31 -6.36
CA TYR A 70 4.01 0.53 -7.33
C TYR A 70 4.79 1.76 -7.79
N ILE A 71 5.64 2.34 -6.95
CA ILE A 71 6.15 3.71 -7.19
C ILE A 71 7.64 3.71 -7.49
N MET A 72 8.43 2.89 -6.79
CA MET A 72 9.88 2.89 -6.84
C MET A 72 10.45 2.74 -8.26
N PRO A 73 9.98 1.80 -9.12
CA PRO A 73 10.52 1.70 -10.48
C PRO A 73 10.32 2.98 -11.28
N VAL A 74 9.16 3.63 -11.15
CA VAL A 74 8.85 4.88 -11.88
C VAL A 74 9.67 6.05 -11.35
N LEU A 75 9.92 6.13 -10.03
CA LEU A 75 10.81 7.14 -9.46
C LEU A 75 12.21 7.03 -10.03
N LEU A 76 12.78 5.82 -10.07
CA LEU A 76 14.13 5.58 -10.59
C LEU A 76 14.21 5.81 -12.10
N ALA A 77 13.22 5.34 -12.84
CA ALA A 77 13.14 5.55 -14.29
C ALA A 77 13.03 7.05 -14.64
N SER A 78 12.29 7.82 -13.85
CA SER A 78 12.15 9.26 -14.02
C SER A 78 13.41 10.02 -13.60
N SER A 79 14.05 9.63 -12.49
CA SER A 79 15.27 10.28 -12.01
C SER A 79 16.48 10.00 -12.87
N TRP A 80 16.54 8.82 -13.48
CA TRP A 80 17.66 8.44 -14.31
C TRP A 80 17.36 8.51 -15.81
N SER A 81 16.24 9.10 -16.24
CA SER A 81 15.79 9.04 -17.64
C SER A 81 16.89 9.41 -18.65
N VAL A 82 17.60 10.51 -18.40
CA VAL A 82 18.74 10.96 -19.24
C VAL A 82 19.90 9.96 -19.21
N HIS A 83 20.26 9.47 -18.02
CA HIS A 83 21.38 8.55 -17.81
C HIS A 83 21.11 7.14 -18.38
N LEU A 84 19.86 6.69 -18.36
CA LEU A 84 19.41 5.40 -18.87
C LEU A 84 19.55 5.32 -20.39
N HIS A 85 19.25 6.40 -21.11
CA HIS A 85 19.44 6.44 -22.57
C HIS A 85 20.90 6.18 -22.99
N ASN A 86 21.85 6.64 -22.18
CA ASN A 86 23.28 6.48 -22.42
C ASN A 86 23.87 5.21 -21.75
N SER A 87 23.05 4.41 -21.06
CA SER A 87 23.51 3.27 -20.25
C SER A 87 24.64 3.63 -19.28
N GLU A 88 24.53 4.80 -18.64
CA GLU A 88 25.59 5.33 -17.79
C GLU A 88 25.77 4.51 -16.50
N GLN A 89 27.02 4.49 -16.05
CA GLN A 89 27.39 3.97 -14.74
C GLN A 89 27.58 5.14 -13.76
N LYS A 90 27.21 4.89 -12.51
CA LYS A 90 27.42 5.85 -11.42
C LYS A 90 28.28 5.21 -10.33
N MET A 91 29.09 6.01 -9.67
CA MET A 91 29.90 5.53 -8.56
C MET A 91 29.02 5.33 -7.32
N PHE A 92 28.90 4.08 -6.88
CA PHE A 92 28.36 3.73 -5.58
C PHE A 92 29.41 3.97 -4.50
N HIS A 93 28.99 4.57 -3.39
CA HIS A 93 29.86 4.86 -2.24
C HIS A 93 29.34 4.14 -0.99
N SER A 94 30.23 3.63 -0.15
CA SER A 94 29.82 3.08 1.14
C SER A 94 30.88 3.26 2.21
N THR A 95 30.44 3.83 3.33
CA THR A 95 31.21 3.97 4.57
C THR A 95 30.93 2.84 5.56
N LYS A 96 29.97 1.95 5.26
CA LYS A 96 29.56 0.88 6.17
C LYS A 96 30.57 -0.27 6.13
N LYS A 97 31.29 -0.44 7.25
CA LYS A 97 32.23 -1.52 7.59
C LYS A 97 31.66 -2.96 7.51
N LYS A 98 30.40 -3.15 7.09
CA LYS A 98 29.75 -4.47 6.93
C LYS A 98 30.12 -5.16 5.61
N MET A 99 31.24 -4.82 4.99
CA MET A 99 31.92 -5.80 4.18
C MET A 99 32.42 -6.87 5.14
N VAL A 100 31.69 -7.98 5.27
CA VAL A 100 32.06 -9.14 6.11
C VAL A 100 33.36 -9.72 5.55
N LYS A 101 34.49 -9.13 5.90
CA LYS A 101 35.81 -9.53 5.40
C LYS A 101 36.80 -9.89 6.50
N GLN A 102 36.35 -10.05 7.75
CA GLN A 102 37.27 -10.44 8.83
C GLN A 102 36.71 -11.41 9.89
N GLY A 103 35.43 -11.82 9.80
CA GLY A 103 34.86 -12.77 10.76
C GLY A 103 35.03 -14.25 10.39
N LEU A 104 34.94 -14.59 9.09
CA LEU A 104 34.95 -15.99 8.66
C LEU A 104 36.36 -16.58 8.55
N LEU A 105 37.38 -15.78 8.23
CA LEU A 105 38.78 -16.23 8.22
C LEU A 105 39.31 -16.47 9.63
N ALA A 106 38.85 -15.71 10.62
CA ALA A 106 39.20 -15.95 12.03
C ALA A 106 38.50 -17.22 12.58
N ALA A 107 37.25 -17.49 12.20
CA ALA A 107 36.54 -18.70 12.59
C ALA A 107 37.09 -19.97 11.90
N ALA A 108 37.53 -19.85 10.63
CA ALA A 108 38.20 -20.93 9.92
C ALA A 108 39.59 -21.24 10.51
N ALA A 109 40.33 -20.22 10.98
CA ALA A 109 41.60 -20.41 11.67
C ALA A 109 41.43 -21.03 13.07
N SER A 110 40.37 -20.66 13.80
CA SER A 110 40.09 -21.20 15.14
C SER A 110 39.47 -22.59 15.16
N SER A 111 38.83 -23.04 14.06
CA SER A 111 38.27 -24.39 13.94
C SER A 111 39.28 -25.44 13.46
N ALA A 112 40.44 -25.02 12.96
CA ALA A 112 41.53 -25.92 12.59
C ALA A 112 42.36 -26.42 13.79
N ALA A 113 42.09 -25.93 15.02
CA ALA A 113 42.92 -26.17 16.19
C ALA A 113 42.40 -27.22 17.19
N ASN A 114 41.35 -28.00 16.89
CA ASN A 114 40.94 -29.12 17.75
C ASN A 114 40.19 -30.24 17.00
N PRO A 115 40.84 -31.39 16.73
CA PRO A 115 40.16 -32.61 16.32
C PRO A 115 40.25 -33.69 17.42
N ALA A 116 39.20 -33.87 18.22
CA ALA A 116 38.98 -34.97 19.17
C ALA A 116 37.69 -34.64 19.98
N ILE A 117 36.64 -35.45 20.18
CA ILE A 117 36.42 -36.90 20.16
C ILE A 117 34.90 -37.17 20.01
N ALA A 118 34.60 -38.23 19.26
CA ALA A 118 33.47 -39.18 19.24
C ALA A 118 32.08 -38.86 19.87
N SER A 119 31.07 -39.05 19.00
CA SER A 119 29.78 -39.77 19.14
C SER A 119 29.43 -40.52 20.43
N THR A 120 28.15 -40.41 20.87
CA THR A 120 27.25 -41.54 21.23
C THR A 120 25.79 -41.11 21.57
N SER A 121 24.84 -41.74 20.86
CA SER A 121 23.51 -42.26 21.25
C SER A 121 22.62 -41.65 22.36
N ALA A 122 21.39 -41.31 21.94
CA ALA A 122 20.05 -41.67 22.47
C ALA A 122 19.77 -41.79 23.99
N SER A 123 18.76 -41.03 24.46
CA SER A 123 17.61 -41.53 25.26
C SER A 123 16.65 -40.39 25.68
N GLU A 124 15.35 -40.55 25.45
CA GLU A 124 14.27 -39.86 26.19
C GLU A 124 14.24 -40.33 27.67
N PRO A 125 13.63 -39.58 28.61
CA PRO A 125 12.20 -39.80 28.91
C PRO A 125 11.40 -38.55 29.39
N THR A 126 10.08 -38.61 29.24
CA THR A 126 9.06 -37.87 30.03
C THR A 126 8.47 -38.83 31.09
N PRO A 127 7.49 -38.46 31.96
CA PRO A 127 7.19 -37.21 32.69
C PRO A 127 7.00 -37.47 34.22
N THR A 128 6.91 -36.44 35.07
CA THR A 128 6.13 -36.53 36.34
C THR A 128 5.68 -35.16 36.87
N THR A 129 4.47 -35.16 37.42
CA THR A 129 3.61 -34.08 37.90
C THR A 129 3.87 -33.63 39.35
N SER A 130 3.19 -32.51 39.68
CA SER A 130 2.62 -32.06 40.97
C SER A 130 3.43 -31.16 41.94
N ASP A 131 3.09 -29.87 41.88
CA ASP A 131 2.22 -29.13 42.84
C ASP A 131 2.81 -28.33 44.03
N SER A 132 2.24 -27.13 44.21
CA SER A 132 2.16 -26.24 45.40
C SER A 132 3.47 -25.61 45.93
N SER A 133 3.55 -24.41 46.51
CA SER A 133 2.67 -23.27 46.79
C SER A 133 3.53 -22.13 47.40
N GLN A 134 2.96 -20.92 47.51
CA GLN A 134 3.26 -19.83 48.48
C GLN A 134 4.10 -18.60 48.04
N PHE A 135 3.37 -17.48 47.92
CA PHE A 135 3.76 -16.11 48.31
C PHE A 135 3.73 -15.96 49.85
N PRO A 136 4.49 -15.03 50.48
CA PRO A 136 3.95 -13.68 50.83
C PRO A 136 4.99 -12.52 50.76
N THR A 137 4.66 -11.28 50.35
CA THR A 137 4.01 -10.11 51.05
C THR A 137 4.91 -9.30 52.02
N ASN A 138 5.05 -7.99 51.73
CA ASN A 138 5.02 -6.79 52.61
C ASN A 138 6.03 -5.71 52.17
N ALA A 139 5.93 -4.43 52.51
CA ALA A 139 4.87 -3.42 52.68
C ALA A 139 5.62 -2.10 53.01
N GLN A 140 4.97 -0.98 52.77
CA GLN A 140 5.43 0.42 52.78
C GLN A 140 6.05 0.97 54.09
N SER A 141 6.89 2.02 53.99
CA SER A 141 6.82 3.18 54.91
C SER A 141 7.45 4.48 54.35
N SER A 142 6.62 5.52 54.26
CA SER A 142 6.78 6.97 54.52
C SER A 142 8.06 7.79 54.20
N ALA A 143 7.83 8.94 53.53
CA ALA A 143 8.68 10.13 53.26
C ALA A 143 8.92 11.02 54.53
N PRO A 144 9.44 12.30 54.53
CA PRO A 144 9.86 13.22 53.42
C PRO A 144 11.10 14.17 53.69
N LEU A 145 11.34 15.13 52.76
CA LEU A 145 12.18 16.37 52.83
C LEU A 145 13.72 16.16 52.67
N ASP A 146 14.57 17.06 52.15
CA ASP A 146 14.57 18.50 51.91
C ASP A 146 15.62 18.86 50.82
N LYS A 147 15.46 20.03 50.22
CA LYS A 147 16.35 20.68 49.26
C LYS A 147 17.68 21.06 49.92
N SER A 148 18.79 20.81 49.23
CA SER A 148 19.89 21.76 48.97
C SER A 148 21.17 21.02 48.62
N ARG A 149 21.85 21.44 47.55
CA ARG A 149 23.25 21.91 47.65
C ARG A 149 23.84 22.31 46.29
N LYS A 150 24.19 23.59 46.27
CA LYS A 150 25.48 24.15 45.85
C LYS A 150 25.95 23.85 44.43
N GLY A 151 25.80 24.88 43.61
CA GLY A 151 26.70 25.13 42.50
C GLY A 151 28.17 25.14 42.95
N LYS A 152 29.00 24.56 42.10
CA LYS A 152 30.42 24.88 42.00
C LYS A 152 30.73 24.95 40.51
N GLY A 153 30.86 26.18 40.02
CA GLY A 153 31.58 26.42 38.78
C GLY A 153 33.02 25.92 38.93
N LYS A 154 33.53 25.29 37.88
CA LYS A 154 34.96 25.22 37.65
C LYS A 154 35.27 25.54 36.20
N ALA A 155 36.21 26.46 36.10
CA ALA A 155 36.81 27.09 34.96
C ALA A 155 37.26 26.13 33.85
N LYS A 156 37.26 26.70 32.63
CA LYS A 156 38.05 26.31 31.46
C LYS A 156 39.43 25.78 31.85
N GLN A 157 39.75 24.59 31.37
CA GLN A 157 41.13 24.20 31.08
C GLN A 157 41.21 23.84 29.60
N LYS A 158 42.22 24.43 28.98
CA LYS A 158 42.58 24.40 27.56
C LYS A 158 43.65 23.28 27.41
N ASP A 159 43.75 22.75 26.19
CA ASP A 159 44.63 21.63 25.74
C ASP A 159 44.03 20.24 26.09
N ASP A 160 43.80 19.31 25.16
CA ASP A 160 44.66 18.89 24.04
C ASP A 160 43.91 18.66 22.72
N LYS A 161 44.64 18.83 21.61
CA LYS A 161 44.21 18.45 20.25
C LYS A 161 43.96 16.93 20.20
N GLU A 162 42.71 16.52 20.08
CA GLU A 162 42.35 15.16 19.66
C GLU A 162 43.05 14.83 18.33
N PRO A 163 43.66 13.64 18.20
CA PRO A 163 44.22 13.20 16.94
C PRO A 163 43.09 13.05 15.92
N LYS A 164 43.28 13.64 14.73
CA LYS A 164 42.39 13.46 13.59
C LYS A 164 42.18 11.97 13.38
N LYS A 165 40.96 11.47 13.59
CA LYS A 165 40.52 10.14 13.16
C LYS A 165 40.90 9.97 11.69
N ASP A 166 41.81 9.04 11.42
CA ASP A 166 42.12 8.60 10.06
C ASP A 166 40.80 8.22 9.37
N LYS A 167 40.51 8.85 8.23
CA LYS A 167 39.31 8.55 7.45
C LYS A 167 39.42 7.10 6.97
N GLU A 168 38.55 6.24 7.50
CA GLU A 168 38.46 4.83 7.11
C GLU A 168 38.25 4.71 5.58
N PRO A 169 38.78 3.64 4.94
CA PRO A 169 38.71 3.50 3.49
C PRO A 169 37.26 3.36 3.02
N GLU A 170 36.83 4.30 2.20
CA GLU A 170 35.52 4.32 1.56
C GLU A 170 35.48 3.27 0.44
N TYR A 171 34.49 2.38 0.48
CA TYR A 171 34.27 1.44 -0.61
C TYR A 171 33.61 2.18 -1.77
N THR A 172 34.18 2.07 -2.96
CA THR A 172 33.59 2.66 -4.17
C THR A 172 33.57 1.65 -5.32
N LYS A 173 32.48 1.64 -6.10
CA LYS A 173 32.35 0.79 -7.29
C LYS A 173 31.48 1.46 -8.34
N ALA A 174 31.86 1.37 -9.61
CA ALA A 174 31.01 1.79 -10.71
C ALA A 174 29.84 0.80 -10.90
N VAL A 175 28.62 1.33 -10.91
CA VAL A 175 27.36 0.58 -10.93
C VAL A 175 26.49 1.04 -12.11
N SER A 176 26.01 0.10 -12.91
CA SER A 176 25.08 0.32 -14.01
C SER A 176 23.68 0.72 -13.51
N LEU A 177 23.22 1.90 -13.91
CA LEU A 177 21.88 2.38 -13.56
C LEU A 177 20.76 1.57 -14.23
N VAL A 178 21.03 1.02 -15.42
CA VAL A 178 20.09 0.11 -16.11
C VAL A 178 19.90 -1.17 -15.30
N THR A 179 20.97 -1.74 -14.76
CA THR A 179 20.91 -2.93 -13.91
C THR A 179 20.19 -2.63 -12.59
N MET A 180 20.41 -1.46 -12.00
CA MET A 180 19.73 -1.05 -10.77
C MET A 180 18.24 -0.77 -10.97
N LEU A 181 17.85 -0.24 -12.13
CA LEU A 181 16.45 -0.12 -12.50
C LEU A 181 15.82 -1.51 -12.68
N GLU A 182 16.50 -2.44 -13.35
CA GLU A 182 16.01 -3.82 -13.50
C GLU A 182 15.87 -4.51 -12.13
N ALA A 183 16.83 -4.32 -11.23
CA ALA A 183 16.73 -4.81 -9.85
C ALA A 183 15.47 -4.26 -9.15
N SER A 184 15.14 -2.98 -9.37
CA SER A 184 13.91 -2.38 -8.82
C SER A 184 12.63 -2.99 -9.41
N LEU A 185 12.62 -3.32 -10.71
CA LEU A 185 11.48 -3.95 -11.39
C LEU A 185 11.25 -5.37 -10.90
N VAL A 186 12.32 -6.16 -10.81
CA VAL A 186 12.27 -7.52 -10.29
C VAL A 186 11.84 -7.53 -8.80
N LEU A 187 12.32 -6.56 -8.01
CA LEU A 187 11.88 -6.38 -6.63
C LEU A 187 10.40 -6.01 -6.55
N ALA A 188 9.91 -5.12 -7.41
CA ALA A 188 8.50 -4.75 -7.47
C ALA A 188 7.62 -5.95 -7.82
N LEU A 189 8.06 -6.79 -8.78
CA LEU A 189 7.38 -8.02 -9.15
C LEU A 189 7.31 -9.00 -7.96
N ALA A 190 8.44 -9.24 -7.30
CA ALA A 190 8.49 -10.06 -6.09
C ALA A 190 7.54 -9.53 -5.01
N CYS A 191 7.51 -8.22 -4.77
CA CYS A 191 6.62 -7.63 -3.78
C CYS A 191 5.14 -7.80 -4.17
N ARG A 192 4.77 -7.65 -5.44
CA ARG A 192 3.38 -7.85 -5.89
C ARG A 192 2.91 -9.29 -5.81
N LEU A 193 3.81 -10.25 -6.04
CA LEU A 193 3.50 -11.66 -5.88
C LEU A 193 3.40 -12.03 -4.40
N ALA A 194 4.34 -11.60 -3.56
CA ALA A 194 4.35 -11.90 -2.13
C ALA A 194 3.14 -11.30 -1.39
N HIS A 195 2.63 -10.15 -1.85
CA HIS A 195 1.43 -9.49 -1.32
C HIS A 195 0.13 -9.93 -2.00
N ALA A 196 0.17 -10.87 -2.97
CA ALA A 196 -1.03 -11.35 -3.65
C ALA A 196 -1.92 -12.15 -2.67
N ARG A 197 -3.24 -11.93 -2.75
CA ARG A 197 -4.21 -12.70 -1.96
C ARG A 197 -4.47 -14.10 -2.52
N ILE A 198 -4.40 -14.23 -3.83
CA ILE A 198 -4.52 -15.50 -4.55
C ILE A 198 -3.24 -15.70 -5.34
N ILE A 199 -2.57 -16.81 -5.08
CA ILE A 199 -1.29 -17.17 -5.69
C ILE A 199 -1.27 -18.67 -5.97
N ASP A 200 -0.91 -19.05 -7.19
CA ASP A 200 -0.75 -20.43 -7.63
C ASP A 200 0.74 -20.83 -7.60
N GLU A 201 1.02 -22.12 -7.76
CA GLU A 201 2.39 -22.65 -7.68
C GLU A 201 3.33 -22.02 -8.72
N THR A 202 2.83 -21.70 -9.92
CA THR A 202 3.62 -21.03 -10.96
C THR A 202 4.09 -19.65 -10.49
N ARG A 203 3.19 -18.87 -9.89
CA ARG A 203 3.50 -17.55 -9.33
C ARG A 203 4.35 -17.61 -8.07
N ILE A 204 4.22 -18.66 -7.25
CA ILE A 204 5.12 -18.91 -6.12
C ILE A 204 6.56 -19.15 -6.62
N ASN A 205 6.72 -19.95 -7.67
CA ASN A 205 8.02 -20.18 -8.30
C ASN A 205 8.59 -18.92 -8.96
N LEU A 206 7.73 -18.11 -9.59
CA LEU A 206 8.14 -16.79 -10.11
C LEU A 206 8.60 -15.88 -8.97
N LEU A 207 7.87 -15.81 -7.85
CA LEU A 207 8.26 -15.04 -6.67
C LEU A 207 9.65 -15.43 -6.17
N HIS A 208 9.91 -16.74 -5.99
CA HIS A 208 11.22 -17.20 -5.54
C HIS A 208 12.32 -16.80 -6.53
N ARG A 209 12.11 -17.03 -7.83
CA ARG A 209 13.06 -16.64 -8.88
C ARG A 209 13.31 -15.13 -8.91
N SER A 210 12.28 -14.31 -8.75
CA SER A 210 12.42 -12.85 -8.69
C SER A 210 13.24 -12.41 -7.48
N LEU A 211 13.03 -13.01 -6.30
CA LEU A 211 13.81 -12.69 -5.10
C LEU A 211 15.29 -13.10 -5.24
N VAL A 212 15.55 -14.28 -5.82
CA VAL A 212 16.91 -14.72 -6.14
C VAL A 212 17.55 -13.78 -7.16
N ALA A 213 16.85 -13.46 -8.26
CA ALA A 213 17.33 -12.55 -9.29
C ALA A 213 17.69 -11.18 -8.70
N PHE A 214 16.81 -10.60 -7.90
CA PHE A 214 17.09 -9.34 -7.19
C PHE A 214 18.37 -9.43 -6.34
N ALA A 215 18.49 -10.46 -5.49
CA ALA A 215 19.68 -10.64 -4.66
C ALA A 215 20.94 -10.81 -5.51
N THR A 216 20.88 -11.60 -6.58
CA THR A 216 22.03 -11.83 -7.47
C THR A 216 22.46 -10.56 -8.21
N LEU A 217 21.52 -9.74 -8.68
CA LEU A 217 21.82 -8.46 -9.34
C LEU A 217 22.56 -7.51 -8.38
N ILE A 218 22.12 -7.43 -7.13
CA ILE A 218 22.81 -6.61 -6.12
C ILE A 218 24.21 -7.16 -5.80
N ALA A 219 24.35 -8.49 -5.68
CA ALA A 219 25.65 -9.13 -5.45
C ALA A 219 26.65 -8.89 -6.59
N SER A 220 26.20 -9.01 -7.84
CA SER A 220 27.06 -8.87 -9.01
C SER A 220 27.43 -7.41 -9.25
N GLU A 221 26.44 -6.52 -9.16
CA GLU A 221 26.63 -5.12 -9.50
C GLU A 221 27.38 -4.36 -8.39
N ILE A 222 27.13 -4.66 -7.12
CA ILE A 222 27.83 -4.03 -5.98
C ILE A 222 28.87 -5.01 -5.43
N GLU A 223 28.47 -5.88 -4.51
CA GLU A 223 29.34 -6.95 -4.00
C GLU A 223 28.51 -7.97 -3.24
N SER A 224 28.96 -9.21 -3.19
CA SER A 224 28.32 -10.27 -2.40
C SER A 224 28.22 -9.91 -0.90
N THR A 225 29.18 -9.16 -0.36
CA THR A 225 29.14 -8.72 1.04
C THR A 225 28.10 -7.64 1.33
N TRP A 226 27.54 -7.00 0.29
CA TRP A 226 26.47 -6.00 0.43
C TRP A 226 25.10 -6.64 0.72
N ILE A 227 25.00 -7.97 0.65
CA ILE A 227 23.78 -8.72 0.90
C ILE A 227 23.66 -9.03 2.39
N PRO A 228 22.78 -8.36 3.16
CA PRO A 228 22.58 -8.67 4.56
C PRO A 228 21.78 -9.96 4.74
N TYR A 229 21.81 -10.50 5.96
CA TYR A 229 21.02 -11.68 6.36
C TYR A 229 19.53 -11.60 5.96
N ASN A 230 18.93 -10.41 6.01
CA ASN A 230 17.53 -10.20 5.62
C ASN A 230 17.23 -10.65 4.19
N PHE A 231 18.18 -10.52 3.26
CA PHE A 231 18.01 -10.97 1.87
C PHE A 231 17.90 -12.49 1.80
N HIS A 232 18.75 -13.21 2.55
CA HIS A 232 18.64 -14.66 2.69
C HIS A 232 17.28 -15.08 3.27
N ILE A 233 16.84 -14.41 4.34
CA ILE A 233 15.53 -14.71 4.95
C ILE A 233 14.37 -14.47 3.99
N ALA A 234 14.47 -13.49 3.09
CA ALA A 234 13.43 -13.26 2.10
C ALA A 234 13.29 -14.40 1.08
N LEU A 235 14.37 -15.14 0.77
CA LEU A 235 14.32 -16.26 -0.18
C LEU A 235 13.37 -17.38 0.27
N HIS A 236 13.14 -17.51 1.59
CA HIS A 236 12.25 -18.49 2.20
C HIS A 236 10.76 -18.08 2.16
N ILE A 237 10.43 -16.88 1.67
CA ILE A 237 9.02 -16.41 1.62
C ILE A 237 8.15 -17.37 0.79
N ALA A 238 8.68 -17.89 -0.32
CA ALA A 238 7.95 -18.84 -1.17
C ALA A 238 7.59 -20.13 -0.40
N ASP A 239 8.52 -20.66 0.39
CA ASP A 239 8.29 -21.86 1.20
C ASP A 239 7.31 -21.61 2.33
N HIS A 240 7.36 -20.44 2.95
CA HIS A 240 6.34 -20.04 3.92
C HIS A 240 4.95 -19.93 3.30
N ILE A 241 4.84 -19.40 2.07
CA ILE A 241 3.57 -19.34 1.36
C ILE A 241 3.03 -20.75 1.06
N ARG A 242 3.89 -21.69 0.65
CA ARG A 242 3.47 -23.09 0.44
C ARG A 242 2.93 -23.76 1.70
N ARG A 243 3.54 -23.48 2.86
CA ARG A 243 3.17 -24.11 4.13
C ARG A 243 1.96 -23.48 4.81
N HIS A 244 1.81 -22.16 4.72
CA HIS A 244 0.83 -21.41 5.51
C HIS A 244 -0.23 -20.69 4.66
N GLY A 245 -0.17 -20.85 3.33
CA GLY A 245 -1.00 -20.11 2.39
C GLY A 245 -0.45 -18.70 2.11
N PRO A 246 -1.23 -17.86 1.42
CA PRO A 246 -0.80 -16.50 1.03
C PRO A 246 -0.33 -15.68 2.24
N ALA A 247 0.70 -14.84 2.06
CA ALA A 247 1.31 -14.08 3.16
C ALA A 247 0.33 -13.17 3.91
N TRP A 248 -0.75 -12.74 3.24
CA TRP A 248 -1.84 -11.98 3.85
C TRP A 248 -2.52 -12.71 5.02
N ALA A 249 -2.51 -14.05 5.04
CA ALA A 249 -3.15 -14.83 6.09
C ALA A 249 -2.38 -14.79 7.42
N PHE A 250 -1.05 -14.61 7.39
CA PHE A 250 -0.20 -14.74 8.57
C PHE A 250 0.72 -13.53 8.84
N TRP A 251 0.60 -12.45 8.08
CA TRP A 251 1.36 -11.23 8.33
C TRP A 251 0.88 -10.46 9.58
N SER A 252 1.78 -9.68 10.17
CA SER A 252 1.50 -8.94 11.42
C SER A 252 0.95 -7.52 11.22
N TYR A 253 0.66 -7.09 9.99
CA TYR A 253 0.11 -5.73 9.74
C TYR A 253 -1.21 -5.43 10.43
N PRO A 254 -2.19 -6.36 10.52
CA PRO A 254 -3.40 -6.11 11.31
C PRO A 254 -3.08 -5.87 12.79
N GLN A 255 -2.15 -6.64 13.35
CA GLN A 255 -1.73 -6.54 14.74
C GLN A 255 -0.98 -5.23 15.03
N GLU A 256 -0.12 -4.77 14.12
CA GLU A 256 0.53 -3.46 14.25
C GLU A 256 -0.48 -2.30 14.21
N ARG A 257 -1.50 -2.41 13.35
CA ARG A 257 -2.58 -1.44 13.31
C ARG A 257 -3.38 -1.43 14.61
N SER A 258 -3.66 -2.59 15.20
CA SER A 258 -4.31 -2.65 16.52
C SER A 258 -3.42 -2.07 17.63
N TYR A 259 -2.10 -2.29 17.59
CA TYR A 259 -1.18 -1.62 18.52
C TYR A 259 -1.22 -0.10 18.40
N GLY A 260 -1.25 0.43 17.17
CA GLY A 260 -1.42 1.86 16.91
C GLY A 260 -2.76 2.40 17.43
N LEU A 261 -3.85 1.63 17.30
CA LEU A 261 -5.14 1.99 17.88
C LEU A 261 -5.07 2.03 19.41
N MET A 262 -4.50 1.00 20.04
CA MET A 262 -4.37 0.94 21.51
C MET A 262 -3.55 2.09 22.07
N LYS A 263 -2.49 2.53 21.38
CA LYS A 263 -1.70 3.71 21.80
C LYS A 263 -2.51 5.01 21.79
N ARG A 264 -3.53 5.12 20.95
CA ARG A 264 -4.40 6.30 20.85
C ARG A 264 -5.55 6.28 21.84
N ILE A 265 -5.84 5.14 22.46
CA ILE A 265 -6.84 5.07 23.53
C ILE A 265 -6.31 5.89 24.70
N ARG A 266 -7.03 6.97 25.03
CA ARG A 266 -6.73 7.79 26.21
C ARG A 266 -7.02 6.95 27.44
N THR A 267 -5.98 6.40 28.05
CA THR A 267 -6.10 5.59 29.27
C THR A 267 -6.23 6.44 30.54
N ASN A 268 -6.21 7.78 30.45
CA ASN A 268 -6.29 8.73 31.56
C ASN A 268 -5.41 8.34 32.78
N LYS A 269 -4.27 7.67 32.54
CA LYS A 269 -3.36 7.11 33.55
C LYS A 269 -4.00 6.07 34.50
N HIS A 270 -5.21 5.56 34.21
CA HIS A 270 -5.76 4.39 34.89
C HIS A 270 -4.82 3.19 34.65
N ARG A 271 -4.26 2.68 35.75
CA ARG A 271 -3.34 1.53 35.79
C ARG A 271 -3.80 0.58 36.88
N GLY A 272 -3.30 -0.66 36.86
CA GLY A 272 -3.55 -1.63 37.94
C GLY A 272 -4.91 -2.30 37.89
N GLY A 273 -5.49 -2.53 36.70
CA GLY A 273 -6.77 -3.26 36.54
C GLY A 273 -7.98 -2.37 36.30
N GLU A 274 -7.89 -1.05 36.56
CA GLU A 274 -9.02 -0.12 36.41
C GLU A 274 -9.44 0.08 34.93
N LEU A 275 -8.47 0.05 34.02
CA LEU A 275 -8.73 0.17 32.59
C LEU A 275 -9.45 -1.08 32.08
N GLU A 276 -8.97 -2.25 32.50
CA GLU A 276 -9.52 -3.56 32.19
C GLU A 276 -10.95 -3.68 32.72
N HIS A 277 -11.19 -3.27 33.97
CA HIS A 277 -12.53 -3.22 34.56
C HIS A 277 -13.47 -2.29 33.79
N THR A 278 -13.00 -1.10 33.42
CA THR A 278 -13.81 -0.13 32.66
C THR A 278 -14.14 -0.65 31.26
N MET A 279 -13.15 -1.17 30.52
CA MET A 279 -13.37 -1.75 29.19
C MET A 279 -14.31 -2.95 29.24
N HIS A 280 -14.17 -3.82 30.24
CA HIS A 280 -15.03 -4.98 30.41
C HIS A 280 -16.47 -4.55 30.72
N THR A 281 -16.66 -3.68 31.72
CA THR A 281 -17.99 -3.19 32.11
C THR A 281 -18.70 -2.48 30.95
N ARG A 282 -17.99 -1.60 30.23
CA ARG A 282 -18.57 -0.89 29.07
C ARG A 282 -18.89 -1.82 27.91
N SER A 283 -18.07 -2.85 27.70
CA SER A 283 -18.35 -3.87 26.69
C SER A 283 -19.59 -4.68 27.07
N GLU A 284 -19.71 -5.12 28.32
CA GLU A 284 -20.91 -5.81 28.80
C GLU A 284 -22.16 -4.95 28.69
N ASP A 285 -22.11 -3.68 29.12
CA ASP A 285 -23.23 -2.74 29.01
C ASP A 285 -23.69 -2.61 27.56
N ARG A 286 -22.76 -2.47 26.61
CA ARG A 286 -23.07 -2.41 25.17
C ARG A 286 -23.73 -3.70 24.69
N HIS A 287 -23.24 -4.88 25.09
CA HIS A 287 -23.86 -6.15 24.71
C HIS A 287 -25.27 -6.30 25.28
N ARG A 288 -25.49 -5.89 26.55
CA ARG A 288 -26.82 -5.89 27.17
C ARG A 288 -27.78 -4.97 26.42
N ILE A 289 -27.36 -3.76 26.09
CA ILE A 289 -28.17 -2.81 25.30
C ILE A 289 -28.48 -3.38 23.92
N LYS A 290 -27.50 -4.00 23.24
CA LYS A 290 -27.70 -4.60 21.92
C LYS A 290 -28.70 -5.76 21.96
N ALA A 291 -28.59 -6.66 22.95
CA ALA A 291 -29.53 -7.76 23.15
C ALA A 291 -30.96 -7.26 23.43
N ILE A 292 -31.09 -6.21 24.24
CA ILE A 292 -32.40 -5.57 24.50
C ILE A 292 -32.97 -5.00 23.20
N LEU A 293 -32.17 -4.29 22.40
CA LEU A 293 -32.59 -3.73 21.10
C LEU A 293 -32.99 -4.79 20.07
N GLU A 294 -32.35 -5.96 20.10
CA GLU A 294 -32.71 -7.11 19.26
C GLU A 294 -34.05 -7.72 19.67
N SER A 295 -34.35 -7.74 20.97
CA SER A 295 -35.61 -8.23 21.52
C SER A 295 -36.79 -7.24 21.45
N THR A 296 -36.53 -5.96 21.17
CA THR A 296 -37.59 -4.92 21.10
C THR A 296 -38.15 -4.77 19.67
N PRO A 297 -39.47 -4.61 19.51
CA PRO A 297 -40.09 -4.33 18.21
C PRO A 297 -39.55 -3.03 17.60
N VAL A 298 -39.58 -2.97 16.26
CA VAL A 298 -38.99 -1.87 15.48
C VAL A 298 -39.79 -0.58 15.65
N THR A 299 -39.47 0.17 16.68
CA THR A 299 -39.96 1.54 16.93
C THR A 299 -38.98 2.57 16.37
N PRO A 300 -39.41 3.82 16.09
CA PRO A 300 -38.53 4.89 15.63
C PRO A 300 -37.31 5.12 16.53
N LEU A 301 -37.50 5.04 17.86
CA LEU A 301 -36.41 5.13 18.84
C LEU A 301 -35.46 3.93 18.75
N SER A 302 -35.97 2.71 18.63
CA SER A 302 -35.13 1.52 18.45
C SER A 302 -34.35 1.53 17.14
N ARG A 303 -34.87 2.20 16.11
CA ARG A 303 -34.18 2.41 14.82
C ARG A 303 -33.06 3.42 14.98
N ILE A 304 -33.33 4.58 15.58
CA ILE A 304 -32.30 5.60 15.88
C ILE A 304 -31.20 5.04 16.77
N LEU A 305 -31.55 4.25 17.81
CA LEU A 305 -30.57 3.62 18.69
C LEU A 305 -29.77 2.52 17.98
N ARG A 306 -30.41 1.70 17.13
CA ARG A 306 -29.69 0.74 16.26
C ARG A 306 -28.73 1.45 15.31
N ASP A 307 -29.19 2.54 14.68
CA ASP A 307 -28.38 3.32 13.76
C ASP A 307 -27.23 4.00 14.49
N SER A 308 -27.45 4.55 15.70
CA SER A 308 -26.40 5.20 16.51
C SER A 308 -25.38 4.21 17.07
N ILE A 309 -25.80 3.03 17.54
CA ILE A 309 -24.88 2.01 18.10
C ILE A 309 -24.17 1.25 16.98
N GLY A 310 -24.84 1.05 15.85
CA GLY A 310 -24.27 0.43 14.65
C GLY A 310 -23.30 1.35 13.91
N SER A 311 -23.57 2.65 13.86
CA SER A 311 -22.66 3.64 13.26
C SER A 311 -21.38 3.87 14.07
N GLU A 312 -21.37 3.55 15.37
CA GLU A 312 -20.16 3.54 16.21
C GLU A 312 -19.16 2.42 15.87
N GLU A 313 -19.50 1.43 15.04
CA GLU A 313 -18.48 0.53 14.46
C GLU A 313 -17.59 1.23 13.42
N ILE A 314 -17.89 2.48 13.03
CA ILE A 314 -17.13 3.23 12.01
C ILE A 314 -16.71 4.66 12.45
N THR A 315 -17.19 5.21 13.57
CA THR A 315 -16.84 6.59 13.97
C THR A 315 -15.57 6.71 14.81
N LYS A 316 -14.53 7.30 14.20
CA LYS A 316 -13.39 7.90 14.91
C LYS A 316 -13.90 8.99 15.87
N ILE A 317 -13.62 8.86 17.16
CA ILE A 317 -13.99 9.83 18.20
C ILE A 317 -13.18 11.13 18.02
N PRO A 318 -13.81 12.33 17.98
CA PRO A 318 -13.08 13.61 17.95
C PRO A 318 -12.64 14.02 19.37
N ALA A 319 -11.42 14.55 19.48
CA ALA A 319 -10.86 15.03 20.74
C ALA A 319 -11.41 16.42 21.12
N PRO A 320 -11.67 16.71 22.42
CA PRO A 320 -12.03 18.06 22.86
C PRO A 320 -10.78 18.95 22.94
N ALA A 321 -10.96 20.20 22.50
CA ALA A 321 -9.99 21.28 22.59
C ALA A 321 -9.91 21.84 24.00
N HIS A 322 -8.71 21.94 24.57
CA HIS A 322 -8.33 23.00 25.51
C HIS A 322 -6.82 23.18 25.46
N GLY A 323 -6.40 24.44 25.34
CA GLY A 323 -5.00 24.84 25.27
C GLY A 323 -4.35 24.90 26.65
N GLU A 324 -3.06 24.61 26.68
CA GLU A 324 -2.03 25.38 27.36
C GLU A 324 -0.65 24.85 26.93
N SER A 325 0.30 25.77 26.86
CA SER A 325 1.63 25.62 26.28
C SER A 325 2.59 24.85 27.20
N GLN A 326 3.40 23.95 26.62
CA GLN A 326 4.86 23.84 26.82
C GLN A 326 5.45 22.58 26.14
N GLY A 327 6.54 22.76 25.38
CA GLY A 327 7.65 21.80 25.31
C GLY A 327 7.61 20.69 24.25
N ARG A 328 8.10 21.01 23.04
CA ARG A 328 9.07 20.26 22.20
C ARG A 328 9.07 18.70 22.31
N GLU A 329 8.68 18.02 21.23
CA GLU A 329 9.44 17.01 20.44
C GLU A 329 8.52 16.02 19.68
N GLU A 330 8.97 15.67 18.47
CA GLU A 330 8.47 14.67 17.50
C GLU A 330 7.18 15.01 16.70
N SER A 331 7.41 15.50 15.48
CA SER A 331 6.39 15.82 14.47
C SER A 331 5.83 14.55 13.82
N GLU A 332 4.68 14.09 14.31
CA GLU A 332 3.84 13.07 13.69
C GLU A 332 3.22 13.59 12.38
N GLY A 333 3.71 13.11 11.23
CA GLY A 333 3.07 13.32 9.93
C GLY A 333 1.92 12.33 9.72
N THR A 334 0.82 12.52 10.43
CA THR A 334 -0.47 11.87 10.14
C THR A 334 -1.42 12.91 9.55
N ASP A 335 -1.38 13.07 8.22
CA ASP A 335 -2.50 13.65 7.48
C ASP A 335 -3.64 12.62 7.49
N SER A 336 -4.40 12.63 8.58
CA SER A 336 -5.75 12.09 8.57
C SER A 336 -6.58 13.02 7.70
N ASP A 337 -6.90 12.59 6.49
CA ASP A 337 -8.10 13.09 5.83
C ASP A 337 -9.23 12.93 6.85
N GLU A 338 -9.77 14.06 7.28
CA GLU A 338 -11.05 14.16 7.96
C GLU A 338 -12.03 13.33 7.15
N VAL A 339 -12.52 12.25 7.77
CA VAL A 339 -13.76 11.61 7.33
C VAL A 339 -14.82 12.65 7.64
N GLY A 340 -15.07 13.54 6.68
CA GLY A 340 -16.25 14.39 6.72
C GLY A 340 -17.45 13.47 6.90
N SER A 341 -18.17 13.70 7.99
CA SER A 341 -19.48 13.13 8.32
C SER A 341 -20.22 12.62 7.06
N ASP A 342 -20.43 11.31 7.00
CA ASP A 342 -21.20 10.58 5.98
C ASP A 342 -22.70 10.93 6.06
N ASN A 343 -23.05 12.19 5.82
CA ASN A 343 -24.46 12.63 5.70
C ASN A 343 -24.81 13.26 4.35
N ASP A 344 -23.85 13.34 3.41
CA ASP A 344 -24.13 13.68 2.01
C ASP A 344 -23.65 12.52 1.12
N GLU A 345 -24.38 11.39 1.12
CA GLU A 345 -24.26 10.48 -0.02
C GLU A 345 -24.67 11.26 -1.27
N PRO A 346 -23.82 11.34 -2.31
CA PRO A 346 -24.22 11.97 -3.55
C PRO A 346 -25.43 11.21 -4.12
N GLN A 347 -26.59 11.88 -4.07
CA GLN A 347 -27.89 11.29 -4.37
C GLN A 347 -27.94 10.76 -5.81
N GLU A 348 -28.65 9.65 -5.99
CA GLU A 348 -28.97 9.14 -7.33
C GLU A 348 -29.72 10.24 -8.10
N CYS A 349 -29.21 10.63 -9.26
CA CYS A 349 -29.84 11.64 -10.10
C CYS A 349 -30.48 10.97 -11.32
N MET A 350 -31.75 11.28 -11.56
CA MET A 350 -32.45 10.84 -12.78
C MET A 350 -31.91 11.62 -13.99
N VAL A 351 -31.64 10.92 -15.09
CA VAL A 351 -31.08 11.47 -16.32
C VAL A 351 -31.73 10.83 -17.53
N THR A 352 -31.90 11.63 -18.59
CA THR A 352 -32.36 11.17 -19.90
C THR A 352 -31.15 10.86 -20.79
N LEU A 353 -31.08 9.64 -21.30
CA LEU A 353 -30.01 9.18 -22.18
C LEU A 353 -30.16 9.71 -23.60
N SER A 354 -29.02 10.00 -24.23
CA SER A 354 -28.99 10.23 -25.67
C SER A 354 -29.30 8.95 -26.44
N ILE A 355 -29.84 9.07 -27.65
CA ILE A 355 -30.12 7.93 -28.53
C ILE A 355 -28.85 7.13 -28.82
N ALA A 356 -27.69 7.80 -28.93
CA ALA A 356 -26.40 7.15 -29.14
C ALA A 356 -25.98 6.30 -27.93
N ASP A 357 -26.12 6.83 -26.71
CA ASP A 357 -25.84 6.10 -25.47
C ASP A 357 -26.77 4.88 -25.34
N LEU A 358 -28.07 5.06 -25.61
CA LEU A 358 -29.06 3.99 -25.53
C LEU A 358 -28.78 2.86 -26.54
N ARG A 359 -28.41 3.20 -27.79
CA ARG A 359 -28.00 2.21 -28.80
C ARG A 359 -26.74 1.45 -28.36
N ARG A 360 -25.76 2.14 -27.79
CA ARG A 360 -24.53 1.51 -27.29
C ARG A 360 -24.83 0.55 -26.13
N ILE A 361 -25.72 0.94 -25.22
CA ILE A 361 -26.15 0.11 -24.11
C ILE A 361 -26.88 -1.15 -24.62
N CYS A 362 -27.79 -1.02 -25.59
CA CYS A 362 -28.46 -2.18 -26.20
C CYS A 362 -27.43 -3.12 -26.85
N ALA A 363 -26.45 -2.59 -27.58
CA ALA A 363 -25.39 -3.39 -28.18
C ALA A 363 -24.55 -4.15 -27.12
N LEU A 364 -24.21 -3.48 -26.01
CA LEU A 364 -23.52 -4.14 -24.89
C LEU A 364 -24.39 -5.21 -24.24
N ALA A 365 -25.67 -4.93 -23.98
CA ALA A 365 -26.60 -5.85 -23.35
C ALA A 365 -26.85 -7.12 -24.18
N ASN A 366 -26.73 -7.02 -25.51
CA ASN A 366 -26.95 -8.12 -26.44
C ASN A 366 -25.69 -8.91 -26.79
N ARG A 367 -24.50 -8.48 -26.35
CA ARG A 367 -23.22 -9.10 -26.72
C ARG A 367 -23.16 -10.59 -26.35
N ASP A 368 -23.67 -10.93 -25.18
CA ASP A 368 -23.58 -12.27 -24.59
C ASP A 368 -24.94 -13.01 -24.62
N ARG A 369 -25.87 -12.60 -25.49
CA ARG A 369 -27.20 -13.24 -25.62
C ARG A 369 -27.22 -14.26 -26.76
N ASP A 370 -27.83 -15.41 -26.50
CA ASP A 370 -28.02 -16.49 -27.47
C ASP A 370 -29.18 -16.22 -28.44
N SER A 371 -29.20 -16.91 -29.58
CA SER A 371 -30.18 -16.75 -30.67
C SER A 371 -31.65 -17.02 -30.30
N GLY A 372 -31.92 -17.59 -29.13
CA GLY A 372 -33.28 -17.87 -28.62
C GLY A 372 -33.78 -16.91 -27.55
N GLN A 373 -32.96 -15.95 -27.11
CA GLN A 373 -33.32 -15.02 -26.02
C GLN A 373 -33.83 -13.68 -26.56
N ALA A 374 -34.81 -13.06 -25.89
CA ALA A 374 -35.35 -11.75 -26.28
C ALA A 374 -34.26 -10.66 -26.31
N LEU A 375 -34.09 -9.95 -27.41
CA LEU A 375 -33.03 -8.93 -27.53
C LEU A 375 -33.43 -7.61 -26.85
N PHE A 376 -32.43 -6.89 -26.31
CA PHE A 376 -32.60 -5.52 -25.84
C PHE A 376 -32.67 -4.57 -27.03
N VAL A 377 -33.69 -3.72 -27.05
CA VAL A 377 -33.93 -2.76 -28.14
C VAL A 377 -34.31 -1.41 -27.52
N PRO A 378 -33.84 -0.29 -28.09
CA PRO A 378 -34.26 1.01 -27.61
C PRO A 378 -35.75 1.20 -27.88
N ILE A 379 -36.46 1.91 -27.01
CA ILE A 379 -37.90 2.18 -27.13
C ILE A 379 -38.32 2.72 -28.52
N ILE A 380 -37.45 3.51 -29.16
CA ILE A 380 -37.69 4.08 -30.49
C ILE A 380 -37.70 3.02 -31.62
N ASN A 381 -37.10 1.85 -31.41
CA ASN A 381 -37.05 0.76 -32.38
C ASN A 381 -38.01 -0.39 -32.03
N TYR A 382 -38.81 -0.25 -30.97
CA TYR A 382 -39.74 -1.30 -30.56
C TYR A 382 -40.89 -1.42 -31.56
N SER A 383 -41.03 -2.58 -32.20
CA SER A 383 -42.06 -2.83 -33.21
C SER A 383 -43.20 -3.72 -32.71
N GLY A 384 -43.13 -4.24 -31.48
CA GLY A 384 -44.18 -5.08 -30.86
C GLY A 384 -44.43 -6.44 -31.52
N THR A 385 -43.66 -6.82 -32.53
CA THR A 385 -43.88 -8.02 -33.36
C THR A 385 -43.14 -9.27 -32.89
N SER A 386 -42.19 -9.12 -31.97
CA SER A 386 -41.36 -10.22 -31.44
C SER A 386 -41.07 -10.01 -29.94
N PRO A 387 -40.76 -11.08 -29.18
CA PRO A 387 -40.38 -10.95 -27.78
C PRO A 387 -39.07 -10.16 -27.67
N GLN A 388 -39.19 -8.92 -27.19
CA GLN A 388 -38.10 -7.94 -27.11
C GLN A 388 -38.09 -7.30 -25.72
N LEU A 389 -36.91 -7.06 -25.17
CA LEU A 389 -36.72 -6.33 -23.93
C LEU A 389 -36.50 -4.86 -24.26
N VAL A 390 -37.39 -3.99 -23.80
CA VAL A 390 -37.32 -2.56 -24.14
C VAL A 390 -36.48 -1.82 -23.11
N LEU A 391 -35.52 -1.02 -23.60
CA LEU A 391 -34.81 -0.03 -22.78
C LEU A 391 -35.32 1.37 -23.12
N ASP A 392 -35.75 2.07 -22.07
CA ASP A 392 -36.15 3.47 -22.17
C ASP A 392 -34.95 4.42 -21.97
N THR A 393 -35.16 5.67 -22.34
CA THR A 393 -34.22 6.78 -22.18
C THR A 393 -34.03 7.21 -20.73
N GLN A 394 -34.94 6.88 -19.81
CA GLN A 394 -34.81 7.24 -18.40
C GLN A 394 -33.81 6.31 -17.68
N ALA A 395 -32.84 6.91 -16.99
CA ALA A 395 -31.84 6.18 -16.22
C ALA A 395 -31.45 6.95 -14.95
N TYR A 396 -30.71 6.28 -14.05
CA TYR A 396 -30.17 6.88 -12.84
C TYR A 396 -28.64 6.92 -12.89
N PHE A 397 -28.05 8.06 -12.53
CA PHE A 397 -26.61 8.17 -12.28
C PHE A 397 -26.30 7.95 -10.81
N VAL A 398 -25.42 6.98 -10.56
CA VAL A 398 -24.89 6.64 -9.25
C VAL A 398 -23.38 6.97 -9.26
N PRO A 399 -22.92 8.02 -8.57
CA PRO A 399 -21.53 8.48 -8.64
C PRO A 399 -20.58 7.68 -7.74
N LYS A 400 -20.83 6.38 -7.59
CA LYS A 400 -20.01 5.44 -6.82
C LYS A 400 -19.99 4.06 -7.49
N LEU A 401 -18.84 3.42 -7.49
CA LEU A 401 -18.68 2.02 -7.90
C LEU A 401 -17.70 1.30 -6.97
N SER A 402 -18.14 0.21 -6.35
CA SER A 402 -17.27 -0.65 -5.56
C SER A 402 -16.56 -1.67 -6.46
N VAL A 403 -15.23 -1.71 -6.39
CA VAL A 403 -14.35 -2.62 -7.12
C VAL A 403 -13.41 -3.30 -6.12
N GLY A 404 -13.78 -4.50 -5.69
CA GLY A 404 -13.14 -5.16 -4.55
C GLY A 404 -13.35 -4.36 -3.27
N GLU A 405 -12.27 -4.11 -2.51
CA GLU A 405 -12.29 -3.29 -1.31
C GLU A 405 -12.29 -1.76 -1.57
N PHE A 406 -12.15 -1.35 -2.83
CA PHE A 406 -12.04 0.06 -3.20
C PHE A 406 -13.36 0.60 -3.71
N THR A 407 -13.61 1.89 -3.47
CA THR A 407 -14.77 2.60 -4.04
C THR A 407 -14.28 3.71 -4.95
N LEU A 408 -14.60 3.60 -6.24
CA LEU A 408 -14.37 4.64 -7.23
C LEU A 408 -15.46 5.70 -7.13
N ARG A 409 -15.07 6.97 -7.20
CA ARG A 409 -15.96 8.14 -7.17
C ARG A 409 -15.38 9.27 -8.02
N PRO A 410 -16.21 10.18 -8.55
CA PRO A 410 -15.73 11.41 -9.15
C PRO A 410 -14.90 12.22 -8.18
N ARG A 411 -13.81 12.80 -8.67
CA ARG A 411 -13.00 13.72 -7.89
C ARG A 411 -13.81 15.00 -7.59
N SER A 412 -13.81 15.42 -6.34
CA SER A 412 -14.50 16.63 -5.87
C SER A 412 -13.54 17.54 -5.10
N LYS A 413 -13.94 18.79 -4.84
CA LYS A 413 -13.14 19.76 -4.06
C LYS A 413 -12.84 19.30 -2.62
N ARG A 414 -13.58 18.32 -2.08
CA ARG A 414 -13.34 17.75 -0.74
C ARG A 414 -12.10 16.84 -0.71
N HIS A 415 -11.66 16.35 -1.87
CA HIS A 415 -10.51 15.46 -1.95
C HIS A 415 -9.22 16.26 -1.99
N GLY A 416 -8.24 15.83 -1.20
CA GLY A 416 -6.91 16.44 -1.20
C GLY A 416 -6.23 16.41 -2.58
N PRO A 417 -5.18 17.23 -2.78
CA PRO A 417 -4.47 17.33 -4.06
C PRO A 417 -3.88 16.00 -4.55
N ARG A 418 -3.51 15.12 -3.61
CA ARG A 418 -2.91 13.80 -3.86
C ARG A 418 -3.93 12.65 -3.79
N SER A 419 -5.22 12.96 -3.75
CA SER A 419 -6.30 11.98 -3.74
C SER A 419 -7.04 12.01 -5.07
N ASP A 420 -7.07 10.87 -5.75
CA ASP A 420 -7.86 10.70 -6.96
C ASP A 420 -8.67 9.39 -6.88
N PRO A 421 -9.92 9.47 -6.37
CA PRO A 421 -10.82 8.30 -6.32
C PRO A 421 -11.38 7.92 -7.70
N SER A 422 -11.13 8.71 -8.75
CA SER A 422 -11.70 8.48 -10.08
C SER A 422 -10.77 7.68 -10.99
N ALA A 423 -9.45 7.76 -10.78
CA ALA A 423 -8.48 7.07 -11.61
C ALA A 423 -8.61 5.55 -11.49
N CYS A 424 -8.82 4.87 -12.62
CA CYS A 424 -9.06 3.43 -12.67
C CYS A 424 -8.56 2.81 -13.97
N PHE A 425 -8.40 1.48 -13.96
CA PHE A 425 -8.10 0.70 -15.15
C PHE A 425 -9.39 0.07 -15.67
N VAL A 426 -9.54 0.06 -16.99
CA VAL A 426 -10.66 -0.58 -17.68
C VAL A 426 -10.15 -1.53 -18.76
N SER A 427 -10.87 -2.63 -18.96
CA SER A 427 -10.64 -3.57 -20.05
C SER A 427 -11.29 -3.05 -21.32
N THR A 428 -10.53 -3.05 -22.42
CA THR A 428 -11.00 -2.68 -23.75
C THR A 428 -10.60 -3.78 -24.75
N ALA A 429 -11.14 -3.74 -25.97
CA ALA A 429 -10.80 -4.72 -27.00
C ALA A 429 -9.29 -4.77 -27.33
N THR A 430 -8.57 -3.67 -27.12
CA THR A 430 -7.12 -3.58 -27.34
C THR A 430 -6.30 -3.85 -26.08
N GLY A 431 -6.92 -4.29 -24.98
CA GLY A 431 -6.28 -4.52 -23.69
C GLY A 431 -6.65 -3.50 -22.61
N PRO A 432 -5.97 -3.53 -21.45
CA PRO A 432 -6.24 -2.61 -20.34
C PRO A 432 -5.85 -1.17 -20.69
N ARG A 433 -6.65 -0.20 -20.26
CA ARG A 433 -6.39 1.24 -20.44
C ARG A 433 -6.66 2.02 -19.17
N LEU A 434 -5.93 3.12 -18.99
CA LEU A 434 -6.20 4.09 -17.93
C LEU A 434 -7.46 4.90 -18.26
N ALA A 435 -8.32 5.09 -17.27
CA ALA A 435 -9.55 5.85 -17.38
C ALA A 435 -9.86 6.63 -16.11
N GLN A 436 -10.76 7.60 -16.23
CA GLN A 436 -11.36 8.34 -15.13
C GLN A 436 -12.81 7.94 -14.98
N PHE A 437 -13.17 7.44 -13.80
CA PHE A 437 -14.53 7.07 -13.44
C PHE A 437 -15.40 8.31 -13.24
N HIS A 438 -16.59 8.31 -13.87
CA HIS A 438 -17.55 9.39 -13.75
C HIS A 438 -18.82 8.95 -13.00
N SER A 439 -19.45 7.87 -13.42
CA SER A 439 -20.66 7.38 -12.76
C SER A 439 -20.98 5.96 -13.16
N VAL A 440 -21.85 5.31 -12.39
CA VAL A 440 -22.59 4.12 -12.81
C VAL A 440 -23.94 4.57 -13.33
N LEU A 441 -24.31 4.05 -14.48
CA LEU A 441 -25.59 4.25 -15.14
C LEU A 441 -26.46 3.05 -14.85
N ARG A 442 -27.57 3.26 -14.16
CA ARG A 442 -28.54 2.23 -13.76
C ARG A 442 -29.82 2.43 -14.56
N LEU A 443 -30.13 1.49 -15.46
CA LEU A 443 -31.35 1.52 -16.27
C LEU A 443 -32.35 0.49 -15.77
N PRO A 444 -33.59 0.89 -15.48
CA PRO A 444 -34.67 -0.05 -15.27
C PRO A 444 -35.11 -0.69 -16.60
N TYR A 445 -35.54 -1.94 -16.56
CA TYR A 445 -36.21 -2.63 -17.66
C TYR A 445 -37.17 -3.68 -17.10
N PHE A 446 -38.18 -4.05 -17.88
CA PHE A 446 -39.09 -5.14 -17.51
C PHE A 446 -38.63 -6.43 -18.17
N ASP A 447 -38.49 -7.50 -17.38
CA ASP A 447 -38.19 -8.83 -17.89
C ASP A 447 -39.43 -9.49 -18.54
N GLU A 448 -39.25 -10.69 -19.12
CA GLU A 448 -40.34 -11.45 -19.75
C GLU A 448 -41.48 -11.81 -18.77
N ARG A 449 -41.24 -11.71 -17.45
CA ARG A 449 -42.21 -11.95 -16.39
C ARG A 449 -42.81 -10.65 -15.83
N MET A 450 -42.61 -9.52 -16.54
CA MET A 450 -43.06 -8.18 -16.16
C MET A 450 -42.51 -7.72 -14.81
N ARG A 451 -41.33 -8.21 -14.41
CA ARG A 451 -40.63 -7.76 -13.21
C ARG A 451 -39.64 -6.68 -13.58
N GLU A 452 -39.64 -5.60 -12.81
CA GLU A 452 -38.65 -4.55 -12.93
C GLU A 452 -37.28 -5.08 -12.50
N GLN A 453 -36.32 -4.95 -13.41
CA GLN A 453 -34.92 -5.33 -13.24
C GLN A 453 -34.04 -4.15 -13.61
N HIS A 454 -32.77 -4.22 -13.20
CA HIS A 454 -31.83 -3.13 -13.47
C HIS A 454 -30.61 -3.65 -14.22
N LYS A 455 -30.23 -2.95 -15.30
CA LYS A 455 -28.91 -3.07 -15.91
C LYS A 455 -28.03 -1.94 -15.42
N ARG A 456 -26.74 -2.23 -15.21
CA ARG A 456 -25.78 -1.28 -14.69
C ARG A 456 -24.55 -1.21 -15.59
N TYR A 457 -24.12 -0.01 -15.94
CA TYR A 457 -22.97 0.24 -16.80
C TYR A 457 -22.06 1.30 -16.19
N ALA A 458 -20.76 1.22 -16.44
CA ALA A 458 -19.82 2.25 -16.00
C ALA A 458 -19.66 3.32 -17.10
N VAL A 459 -19.81 4.58 -16.72
CA VAL A 459 -19.45 5.75 -17.54
C VAL A 459 -18.07 6.20 -17.13
N VAL A 460 -17.13 6.11 -18.06
CA VAL A 460 -15.72 6.46 -17.84
C VAL A 460 -15.22 7.35 -18.96
N ARG A 461 -14.18 8.15 -18.69
CA ARG A 461 -13.37 8.80 -19.72
C ARG A 461 -12.10 7.96 -19.90
N VAL A 462 -12.00 7.24 -21.02
CA VAL A 462 -10.80 6.45 -21.35
C VAL A 462 -9.74 7.39 -21.90
N LEU A 463 -8.58 7.44 -21.25
CA LEU A 463 -7.51 8.37 -21.60
C LEU A 463 -6.69 7.87 -22.77
N ASP A 464 -6.23 8.77 -23.63
CA ASP A 464 -5.45 8.43 -24.82
C ASP A 464 -4.10 7.82 -24.46
N VAL A 465 -3.71 6.77 -25.19
CA VAL A 465 -2.46 6.05 -24.92
C VAL A 465 -1.27 6.90 -25.35
N VAL A 466 -0.27 6.97 -24.48
CA VAL A 466 1.04 7.54 -24.82
C VAL A 466 1.99 6.38 -25.09
N ALA A 467 2.79 6.50 -26.15
CA ALA A 467 3.79 5.49 -26.46
C ALA A 467 4.79 5.34 -25.29
N TRP A 468 5.03 4.11 -24.86
CA TRP A 468 6.05 3.82 -23.85
C TRP A 468 7.43 4.23 -24.37
N PRO A 469 8.33 4.78 -23.53
CA PRO A 469 9.64 5.21 -24.00
C PRO A 469 10.45 3.99 -24.45
N ASN A 470 11.21 4.15 -25.54
CA ASN A 470 12.15 3.12 -25.98
C ASN A 470 13.54 3.43 -25.43
N GLY A 471 14.30 2.39 -25.11
CA GLY A 471 15.69 2.52 -24.68
C GLY A 471 16.09 1.53 -23.59
N PRO A 472 17.38 1.57 -23.19
CA PRO A 472 17.88 0.77 -22.07
C PRO A 472 17.09 1.07 -20.80
N GLY A 473 16.68 0.03 -20.07
CA GLY A 473 15.86 0.16 -18.85
C GLY A 473 14.34 0.25 -19.09
N PHE A 474 13.89 0.82 -20.21
CA PHE A 474 12.46 0.89 -20.56
C PHE A 474 11.96 -0.29 -21.39
N SER A 475 12.88 -1.01 -22.03
CA SER A 475 12.58 -2.16 -22.90
C SER A 475 12.31 -3.47 -22.13
N SER A 476 12.43 -3.47 -20.80
CA SER A 476 12.19 -4.64 -19.96
C SER A 476 10.73 -5.09 -20.04
N SER A 477 10.48 -6.36 -20.32
CA SER A 477 9.12 -6.92 -20.33
C SER A 477 8.45 -6.86 -18.96
N THR A 478 9.23 -6.75 -17.90
CA THR A 478 8.77 -6.63 -16.51
C THR A 478 7.86 -5.42 -16.31
N TRP A 479 8.03 -4.33 -17.07
CA TRP A 479 7.10 -3.19 -17.04
C TRP A 479 5.66 -3.59 -17.40
N ASN A 480 5.51 -4.42 -18.42
CA ASN A 480 4.22 -4.91 -18.90
C ASN A 480 3.64 -5.97 -17.94
N GLU A 481 4.48 -6.84 -17.37
CA GLU A 481 4.06 -7.79 -16.33
C GLU A 481 3.55 -7.08 -15.06
N LEU A 482 4.18 -5.94 -14.73
CA LEU A 482 3.72 -5.02 -13.70
C LEU A 482 2.54 -4.15 -14.19
N GLY A 483 2.10 -4.24 -15.44
CA GLY A 483 0.92 -3.50 -15.92
C GLY A 483 1.04 -1.98 -15.78
N TYR A 484 2.25 -1.43 -15.91
CA TYR A 484 2.43 0.02 -16.03
C TYR A 484 1.92 0.48 -17.39
N LEU A 485 1.10 1.52 -17.42
CA LEU A 485 0.59 2.12 -18.65
C LEU A 485 0.89 3.62 -18.67
N ALA A 486 1.08 4.13 -19.89
CA ALA A 486 1.27 5.55 -20.15
C ALA A 486 0.03 6.13 -20.84
N ALA A 487 -0.43 7.30 -20.39
CA ALA A 487 -1.60 7.95 -20.95
C ALA A 487 -1.49 9.49 -20.90
N GLN A 488 -2.28 10.16 -21.73
CA GLN A 488 -2.38 11.61 -21.74
C GLN A 488 -3.55 12.05 -20.85
N PRO A 489 -3.31 12.83 -19.78
CA PRO A 489 -4.37 13.19 -18.83
C PRO A 489 -5.40 14.17 -19.42
N SER A 490 -4.96 15.04 -20.34
CA SER A 490 -5.78 16.07 -20.99
C SER A 490 -6.70 15.53 -22.10
N SER A 491 -6.39 14.36 -22.66
CA SER A 491 -7.10 13.80 -23.82
C SER A 491 -7.74 12.44 -23.51
N GLY A 492 -9.00 12.27 -23.89
CA GLY A 492 -9.71 11.01 -23.69
C GLY A 492 -11.16 11.03 -24.15
N VAL A 493 -11.72 9.84 -24.35
CA VAL A 493 -13.05 9.64 -24.91
C VAL A 493 -14.02 9.12 -23.85
N ARG A 494 -15.17 9.79 -23.71
CA ARG A 494 -16.28 9.29 -22.88
C ARG A 494 -16.80 7.98 -23.47
N THR A 495 -16.78 6.93 -22.66
CA THR A 495 -17.18 5.59 -23.06
C THR A 495 -18.09 4.97 -22.01
N ILE A 496 -19.13 4.28 -22.47
CA ILE A 496 -19.97 3.43 -21.63
C ILE A 496 -19.46 1.99 -21.78
N LEU A 497 -19.17 1.36 -20.65
CA LEU A 497 -18.63 0.01 -20.54
C LEU A 497 -19.49 -0.83 -19.61
N ASP A 498 -19.36 -2.15 -19.70
CA ASP A 498 -19.86 -3.03 -18.65
C ASP A 498 -19.13 -2.72 -17.33
N ILE A 499 -19.83 -2.86 -16.19
CA ILE A 499 -19.22 -2.72 -14.87
C ILE A 499 -18.08 -3.71 -14.67
N ASP A 500 -18.20 -4.92 -15.22
CA ASP A 500 -17.17 -5.95 -15.08
C ASP A 500 -15.92 -5.62 -15.90
N SER A 501 -16.02 -4.69 -16.85
CA SER A 501 -14.86 -4.15 -17.57
C SER A 501 -14.03 -3.18 -16.72
N VAL A 502 -14.50 -2.73 -15.55
CA VAL A 502 -13.70 -1.91 -14.63
C VAL A 502 -12.85 -2.82 -13.75
N LEU A 503 -11.53 -2.75 -13.92
CA LEU A 503 -10.57 -3.70 -13.33
C LEU A 503 -10.17 -3.33 -11.90
N GLY A 504 -9.88 -2.05 -11.65
CA GLY A 504 -9.38 -1.60 -10.35
C GLY A 504 -8.95 -0.14 -10.33
N PRO A 505 -8.67 0.42 -9.16
CA PRO A 505 -8.19 1.79 -9.02
C PRO A 505 -6.72 1.91 -9.45
N ALA A 506 -6.33 3.13 -9.81
CA ALA A 506 -4.99 3.45 -10.27
C ALA A 506 -4.23 4.35 -9.28
N ILE A 507 -2.93 4.10 -9.13
CA ILE A 507 -1.97 5.13 -8.68
C ILE A 507 -1.44 5.81 -9.93
N VAL A 508 -1.47 7.14 -9.98
CA VAL A 508 -1.06 7.93 -11.14
C VAL A 508 0.12 8.81 -10.77
N LEU A 509 1.21 8.70 -11.52
CA LEU A 509 2.44 9.45 -11.37
C LEU A 509 2.67 10.36 -12.58
N PRO A 510 3.28 11.55 -12.41
CA PRO A 510 3.67 12.37 -13.55
C PRO A 510 4.74 11.64 -14.38
N GLY A 511 4.58 11.66 -15.70
CA GLY A 511 5.51 11.06 -16.66
C GLY A 511 6.35 12.08 -17.43
N SER A 512 6.25 13.37 -17.12
CA SER A 512 6.92 14.48 -17.82
C SER A 512 8.44 14.26 -18.01
N HIS A 513 9.08 13.63 -17.03
CA HIS A 513 10.52 13.32 -17.04
C HIS A 513 10.89 12.06 -17.82
N MET A 514 9.95 11.15 -18.07
CA MET A 514 10.13 9.94 -18.87
C MET A 514 9.80 10.17 -20.35
N PHE A 515 8.87 11.09 -20.66
CA PHE A 515 8.33 11.30 -22.02
C PHE A 515 8.89 12.55 -22.74
N SER A 516 10.11 12.98 -22.41
CA SER A 516 10.80 14.11 -23.06
C SER A 516 9.96 15.40 -23.13
N GLY A 517 9.23 15.73 -22.06
CA GLY A 517 8.43 16.96 -21.98
C GLY A 517 7.02 16.89 -22.58
N ARG A 518 6.56 15.72 -23.03
CA ARG A 518 5.13 15.52 -23.39
C ARG A 518 4.28 15.46 -22.12
N ASP A 519 3.08 16.02 -22.19
CA ASP A 519 2.04 15.90 -21.15
C ASP A 519 1.58 14.44 -21.08
N GLY A 520 2.17 13.67 -20.17
CA GLY A 520 1.92 12.25 -20.01
C GLY A 520 2.00 11.84 -18.56
N VAL A 521 1.17 10.87 -18.19
CA VAL A 521 1.16 10.23 -16.87
C VAL A 521 1.51 8.76 -17.00
N VAL A 522 2.13 8.22 -15.97
CA VAL A 522 2.36 6.78 -15.80
C VAL A 522 1.43 6.30 -14.71
N ALA A 523 0.67 5.24 -14.97
CA ALA A 523 -0.23 4.67 -13.98
C ALA A 523 0.04 3.18 -13.78
N THR A 524 -0.23 2.72 -12.56
CA THR A 524 -0.25 1.29 -12.22
C THR A 524 -1.52 0.97 -11.48
N MET A 525 -2.12 -0.17 -11.79
CA MET A 525 -3.29 -0.65 -11.08
C MET A 525 -2.89 -1.15 -9.70
N VAL A 526 -3.67 -0.80 -8.69
CA VAL A 526 -3.57 -1.41 -7.35
C VAL A 526 -4.25 -2.76 -7.42
N GLN A 527 -3.58 -3.81 -6.94
CA GLN A 527 -4.16 -5.15 -6.89
C GLN A 527 -5.46 -5.15 -6.07
N THR A 528 -6.57 -5.53 -6.72
CA THR A 528 -7.88 -5.68 -6.09
C THR A 528 -8.13 -7.15 -5.73
N THR A 529 -9.13 -7.40 -4.89
CA THR A 529 -9.57 -8.76 -4.48
C THR A 529 -10.20 -9.62 -5.58
N ARG A 530 -10.32 -9.12 -6.83
CA ARG A 530 -11.12 -9.77 -7.87
C ARG A 530 -10.45 -11.00 -8.47
#